data_AF-A0A534VVD9-F1
#
_entry.id   AF-A0A534VVD9-F1
#
_cell.length_a   1.000
_cell.length_b   1.000
_cell.length_c   1.000
_cell.angle_alpha   90.00
_cell.angle_beta   90.00
_cell.angle_gamma   90.00
#
_symmetry.space_group_name_H-M   'P 1'
#
loop_
_entity.id
_entity.type
_entity.pdbx_description
1 polymer ?
#
loop_
_entity_poly.entity_id
_entity_poly.type
_entity_poly.pdbx_seq_one_letter_code
_entity_poly.pdbx_strand_id
1 'polypeptide(L)'
;MQRRARTSAILLLAGVVGAAGGACDPGGQTPATQTPPPSGTFPLIPAERLTVWNPGIPGGVPARNTVCATVAASTYGNGTQDATAGLQAALDACPVGQVLQLSAGDFKITTPLQITKGIVLRGQGPSQTRLKMPVGTNANLITVGIQWFKFTQSTSLATNAVKGSQVAVLATNPGLTAGEIVLIDQITNPGITEWSKSSPPGDVSRTWFTRPDRPVGQMMEVQSVSGSTITFTTPFHIDFQTAFAAQLSRLSDADNGPVVPAVKSAGVEDLYLYGGSAGQGNLKMNAAAYSWIKNVESDFQDGESIGVNASFRCIVRDSYVHSTQTPSPGGGGYGFSFSWYSSDNLLENNISWNMNKVMVMRATGGGNVIGYNYMEDGWINYSPTWVEAGLNASHMTCPHYELFEGNESFNFDGDNTWGNSVYITVFRNHLTGKRRSIAPLQLTDALNPRAIGLAEGHKWYSFVGNVLGTADQNPYPSTRYVYDALFPWTDDPIGMWRLGYNPEDWAAPPDPNVTGTVIREGNFDYATKQVHWGTGPQQLPPSLYLTSKPAFFGNNPWPWVDATGTVKLSTLPARARFDSMHP
;
A
#
# COMPACT_ATOMS: atom_id res chain seq x y z
N MET A 1 61.11 21.40 -41.35
CA MET A 1 60.43 21.06 -42.63
C MET A 1 58.96 21.42 -42.48
N GLN A 2 58.51 22.68 -42.67
CA GLN A 2 58.06 23.27 -43.95
C GLN A 2 57.32 22.24 -44.83
N ARG A 3 56.01 22.33 -45.14
CA ARG A 3 55.23 23.49 -45.66
C ARG A 3 53.72 23.30 -45.39
N ARG A 4 53.06 24.37 -44.90
CA ARG A 4 51.98 25.19 -45.55
C ARG A 4 50.62 24.48 -45.68
N ALA A 5 49.54 24.84 -44.99
CA ALA A 5 48.89 26.12 -44.66
C ALA A 5 48.08 26.77 -45.80
N ARG A 6 46.92 27.33 -45.36
CA ARG A 6 46.02 28.36 -45.94
C ARG A 6 44.73 27.79 -46.55
N THR A 7 43.54 28.36 -46.34
CA THR A 7 43.14 29.78 -46.09
C THR A 7 41.66 29.76 -45.65
N SER A 8 41.27 30.41 -44.53
CA SER A 8 40.75 31.81 -44.37
C SER A 8 39.24 31.94 -44.60
N ALA A 9 38.45 32.28 -43.57
CA ALA A 9 38.08 33.63 -43.05
C ALA A 9 36.69 34.05 -43.60
N ILE A 10 35.74 34.59 -42.82
CA ILE A 10 35.55 36.05 -42.57
C ILE A 10 34.21 36.27 -41.78
N LEU A 11 34.30 36.94 -40.60
CA LEU A 11 33.49 38.10 -40.11
C LEU A 11 31.95 37.98 -39.89
N LEU A 12 31.24 38.73 -39.03
CA LEU A 12 31.47 39.77 -37.99
C LEU A 12 30.08 40.06 -37.35
N LEU A 13 30.03 40.46 -36.07
CA LEU A 13 29.19 41.52 -35.44
C LEU A 13 28.64 41.18 -34.04
N ALA A 14 28.79 42.18 -33.18
CA ALA A 14 28.33 42.29 -31.81
C ALA A 14 26.88 42.79 -31.70
N GLY A 15 26.25 42.62 -30.53
CA GLY A 15 25.26 43.58 -30.04
C GLY A 15 24.10 43.06 -29.18
N VAL A 16 24.08 43.54 -27.92
CA VAL A 16 22.90 44.06 -27.17
C VAL A 16 21.91 43.09 -26.49
N VAL A 17 21.89 43.21 -25.15
CA VAL A 17 20.79 43.23 -24.15
C VAL A 17 19.38 42.79 -24.58
N GLY A 18 18.77 41.90 -23.79
CA GLY A 18 17.32 41.73 -23.73
C GLY A 18 16.88 40.67 -22.71
N ALA A 19 16.34 41.12 -21.57
CA ALA A 19 15.55 40.29 -20.67
C ALA A 19 14.13 40.15 -21.22
N ALA A 20 13.60 38.92 -21.31
CA ALA A 20 12.16 38.60 -21.28
C ALA A 20 11.97 37.09 -21.20
N GLY A 21 11.04 36.65 -20.36
CA GLY A 21 10.70 35.25 -20.14
C GLY A 21 9.94 34.58 -21.30
N GLY A 22 9.92 33.25 -21.25
CA GLY A 22 8.98 32.37 -21.96
C GLY A 22 8.74 31.17 -21.05
N ALA A 23 7.61 31.16 -20.35
CA ALA A 23 6.37 30.51 -20.77
C ALA A 23 6.46 28.98 -20.67
N CYS A 24 5.94 28.49 -19.54
CA CYS A 24 5.61 27.11 -19.27
C CYS A 24 4.55 26.65 -20.27
N ASP A 25 4.84 25.60 -21.03
CA ASP A 25 3.92 25.03 -22.01
C ASP A 25 2.84 24.17 -21.28
N PRO A 26 1.53 24.48 -21.38
CA PRO A 26 0.48 23.69 -20.78
C PRO A 26 0.03 22.62 -21.78
N GLY A 27 0.86 21.61 -21.98
CA GLY A 27 0.52 20.43 -22.79
C GLY A 27 -0.41 19.50 -22.03
N GLY A 28 -1.71 19.80 -22.00
CA GLY A 28 -2.75 18.91 -21.51
C GLY A 28 -2.86 17.67 -22.39
N GLN A 29 -2.24 16.56 -21.98
CA GLN A 29 -2.57 15.24 -22.49
C GLN A 29 -3.78 14.71 -21.71
N THR A 30 -4.88 14.47 -22.43
CA THR A 30 -6.03 13.71 -21.95
C THR A 30 -5.58 12.34 -21.43
N PRO A 31 -5.90 11.95 -20.18
CA PRO A 31 -5.56 10.63 -19.69
C PRO A 31 -6.35 9.58 -20.47
N ALA A 32 -5.66 8.69 -21.18
CA ALA A 32 -6.27 7.48 -21.70
C ALA A 32 -6.86 6.70 -20.52
N THR A 33 -8.12 6.30 -20.63
CA THR A 33 -8.74 5.33 -19.70
C THR A 33 -7.88 4.07 -19.71
N GLN A 34 -7.11 3.86 -18.64
CA GLN A 34 -6.30 2.67 -18.46
C GLN A 34 -7.24 1.51 -18.12
N THR A 35 -7.79 0.86 -19.15
CA THR A 35 -8.35 -0.47 -18.97
C THR A 35 -7.16 -1.40 -18.74
N PRO A 36 -7.11 -2.16 -17.62
CA PRO A 36 -6.07 -3.18 -17.46
C PRO A 36 -6.13 -4.14 -18.66
N PRO A 37 -5.01 -4.81 -18.99
CA PRO A 37 -5.05 -5.77 -20.08
C PRO A 37 -6.19 -6.75 -19.80
N PRO A 38 -6.97 -7.17 -20.83
CA PRO A 38 -7.86 -8.30 -20.65
C PRO A 38 -7.01 -9.43 -20.07
N SER A 39 -7.63 -10.30 -19.27
CA SER A 39 -7.06 -11.55 -18.81
C SER A 39 -6.70 -12.45 -20.02
N GLY A 40 -5.68 -12.05 -20.79
CA GLY A 40 -4.89 -12.96 -21.59
C GLY A 40 -4.39 -14.01 -20.62
N THR A 41 -4.45 -15.27 -21.04
CA THR A 41 -4.03 -16.40 -20.23
C THR A 41 -2.64 -16.11 -19.67
N PHE A 42 -2.54 -15.85 -18.37
CA PHE A 42 -1.29 -15.90 -17.63
C PHE A 42 -1.21 -17.31 -17.03
N PRO A 43 -0.83 -18.33 -17.82
CA PRO A 43 -1.09 -19.73 -17.48
C PRO A 43 -0.27 -20.21 -16.26
N LEU A 44 0.72 -19.43 -15.83
CA LEU A 44 1.53 -19.72 -14.64
C LEU A 44 0.72 -19.63 -13.33
N ILE A 45 -0.34 -18.82 -13.32
CA ILE A 45 -1.24 -18.71 -12.17
C ILE A 45 -2.63 -19.14 -12.63
N PRO A 46 -3.22 -20.19 -12.02
CA PRO A 46 -4.58 -20.59 -12.31
C PRO A 46 -5.58 -19.43 -12.17
N ALA A 47 -6.58 -19.38 -13.05
CA ALA A 47 -7.54 -18.27 -13.12
C ALA A 47 -8.30 -18.07 -11.80
N GLU A 48 -8.54 -19.14 -11.05
CA GLU A 48 -9.15 -19.08 -9.72
C GLU A 48 -8.28 -18.34 -8.70
N ARG A 49 -6.97 -18.19 -8.91
CA ARG A 49 -6.07 -17.42 -8.03
C ARG A 49 -5.80 -16.00 -8.51
N LEU A 50 -6.33 -15.64 -9.68
CA LEU A 50 -6.21 -14.29 -10.25
C LEU A 50 -7.50 -13.50 -10.06
N THR A 51 -7.37 -12.18 -10.02
CA THR A 51 -8.49 -11.25 -10.17
C THR A 51 -8.12 -10.15 -11.16
N VAL A 52 -9.07 -9.31 -11.53
CA VAL A 52 -8.77 -8.10 -12.30
C VAL A 52 -8.29 -7.03 -11.33
N TRP A 53 -7.00 -6.75 -11.32
CA TRP A 53 -6.45 -5.61 -10.60
C TRP A 53 -6.65 -4.34 -11.42
N ASN A 54 -7.58 -3.50 -10.99
CA ASN A 54 -7.80 -2.17 -11.53
C ASN A 54 -7.75 -1.14 -10.39
N PRO A 55 -6.58 -0.99 -9.74
CA PRO A 55 -6.47 -0.26 -8.48
C PRO A 55 -6.45 1.27 -8.69
N GLY A 56 -6.78 2.00 -7.64
CA GLY A 56 -6.72 3.45 -7.60
C GLY A 56 -7.78 4.13 -8.48
N ILE A 57 -7.55 5.44 -8.68
CA ILE A 57 -8.40 6.32 -9.46
C ILE A 57 -8.18 6.04 -10.95
N PRO A 58 -9.23 5.70 -11.72
CA PRO A 58 -9.11 5.60 -13.17
C PRO A 58 -8.58 6.91 -13.77
N GLY A 59 -7.46 6.83 -14.50
CA GLY A 59 -6.77 8.01 -15.05
C GLY A 59 -5.75 8.67 -14.11
N GLY A 60 -5.59 8.16 -12.89
CA GLY A 60 -4.62 8.64 -11.90
C GLY A 60 -5.12 9.79 -11.03
N VAL A 61 -4.20 10.40 -10.27
CA VAL A 61 -4.52 11.53 -9.39
C VAL A 61 -4.95 12.74 -10.24
N PRO A 62 -6.15 13.31 -10.01
CA PRO A 62 -6.64 14.42 -10.81
C PRO A 62 -5.88 15.72 -10.52
N ALA A 63 -5.63 16.52 -11.55
CA ALA A 63 -5.04 17.85 -11.37
C ALA A 63 -6.05 18.84 -10.78
N ARG A 64 -5.67 19.54 -9.71
CA ARG A 64 -6.47 20.58 -9.03
C ARG A 64 -5.66 21.87 -8.96
N ASN A 65 -6.06 22.89 -9.73
CA ASN A 65 -5.28 24.13 -9.89
C ASN A 65 -5.97 25.37 -9.31
N THR A 66 -7.27 25.34 -9.08
CA THR A 66 -8.01 26.47 -8.51
C THR A 66 -7.80 26.51 -7.00
N VAL A 67 -7.09 27.54 -6.53
CA VAL A 67 -6.86 27.77 -5.10
C VAL A 67 -8.04 28.54 -4.51
N CYS A 68 -8.68 27.99 -3.47
CA CYS A 68 -9.80 28.62 -2.77
C CYS A 68 -9.32 29.65 -1.73
N ALA A 69 -8.21 29.34 -1.07
CA ALA A 69 -7.57 30.20 -0.08
C ALA A 69 -6.09 29.83 0.06
N THR A 70 -5.28 30.80 0.49
CA THR A 70 -3.89 30.57 0.92
C THR A 70 -3.77 30.92 2.40
N VAL A 71 -3.29 29.98 3.21
CA VAL A 71 -3.07 30.18 4.64
C VAL A 71 -1.57 30.24 4.91
N ALA A 72 -1.12 31.34 5.52
CA ALA A 72 0.29 31.57 5.80
C ALA A 72 0.68 31.08 7.21
N ALA A 73 1.77 30.33 7.31
CA ALA A 73 2.33 29.88 8.59
C ALA A 73 2.72 31.06 9.50
N SER A 74 3.15 32.18 8.89
CA SER A 74 3.50 33.42 9.59
C SER A 74 2.33 34.01 10.38
N THR A 75 1.08 33.79 9.94
CA THR A 75 -0.13 34.21 10.67
C THR A 75 -0.23 33.52 12.03
N TYR A 76 0.35 32.33 12.17
CA TYR A 76 0.39 31.53 13.40
C TYR A 76 1.79 31.53 14.03
N GLY A 77 2.58 32.56 13.73
CA GLY A 77 3.94 32.73 14.25
C GLY A 77 4.87 31.55 13.94
N ASN A 78 4.70 30.91 12.78
CA ASN A 78 5.50 29.76 12.32
C ASN A 78 5.61 28.65 13.39
N GLY A 79 4.47 28.16 13.86
CA GLY A 79 4.38 27.03 14.78
C GLY A 79 4.41 27.40 16.26
N THR A 80 4.54 28.68 16.59
CA THR A 80 4.44 29.16 17.98
C THR A 80 2.99 29.24 18.47
N GLN A 81 2.05 29.54 17.57
CA GLN A 81 0.61 29.57 17.86
C GLN A 81 -0.11 28.38 17.22
N ASP A 82 -1.23 27.99 17.81
CA ASP A 82 -2.06 26.91 17.28
C ASP A 82 -2.83 27.37 16.03
N ALA A 83 -2.63 26.67 14.92
CA ALA A 83 -3.26 26.95 13.63
C ALA A 83 -4.54 26.14 13.39
N THR A 84 -4.87 25.18 14.26
CA THR A 84 -5.90 24.16 14.03
C THR A 84 -7.25 24.76 13.61
N ALA A 85 -7.79 25.68 14.41
CA ALA A 85 -9.11 26.25 14.17
C ALA A 85 -9.18 27.05 12.86
N GLY A 86 -8.13 27.80 12.54
CA GLY A 86 -8.05 28.58 11.32
C GLY A 86 -7.89 27.71 10.06
N LEU A 87 -7.08 26.65 10.15
CA LEU A 87 -6.94 25.67 9.08
C LEU A 87 -8.25 24.91 8.83
N GLN A 88 -8.92 24.45 9.90
CA GLN A 88 -10.21 23.77 9.76
C GLN A 88 -11.27 24.67 9.14
N ALA A 89 -11.38 25.92 9.59
CA ALA A 89 -12.32 26.88 8.99
C ALA A 89 -12.04 27.13 7.49
N ALA A 90 -10.76 27.16 7.09
CA ALA A 90 -10.39 27.31 5.69
C ALA A 90 -10.71 26.06 4.85
N LEU A 91 -10.53 24.86 5.41
CA LEU A 91 -10.97 23.60 4.77
C LEU A 91 -12.48 23.58 4.59
N ASP A 92 -13.22 23.96 5.62
CA ASP A 92 -14.69 24.00 5.62
C ASP A 92 -15.23 25.04 4.63
N ALA A 93 -14.55 26.18 4.45
CA ALA A 93 -14.92 27.20 3.48
C ALA A 93 -14.54 26.85 2.04
N CYS A 94 -13.55 25.98 1.82
CA CYS A 94 -13.02 25.67 0.50
C CYS A 94 -14.08 24.98 -0.40
N PRO A 95 -14.42 25.53 -1.59
CA PRO A 95 -15.38 24.89 -2.47
C PRO A 95 -14.89 23.54 -3.00
N VAL A 96 -15.82 22.60 -3.21
CA VAL A 96 -15.51 21.28 -3.78
C VAL A 96 -14.74 21.44 -5.09
N GLY A 97 -13.68 20.66 -5.21
CA GLY A 97 -12.81 20.63 -6.37
C GLY A 97 -11.74 21.71 -6.42
N GLN A 98 -11.56 22.46 -5.33
CA GLN A 98 -10.52 23.47 -5.19
C GLN A 98 -9.46 23.04 -4.16
N VAL A 99 -8.41 23.87 -4.05
CA VAL A 99 -7.22 23.62 -3.23
C VAL A 99 -7.13 24.65 -2.11
N LEU A 100 -7.03 24.19 -0.87
CA LEU A 100 -6.52 25.00 0.23
C LEU A 100 -4.99 24.94 0.20
N GLN A 101 -4.36 26.06 -0.14
CA GLN A 101 -2.91 26.16 -0.23
C GLN A 101 -2.32 26.62 1.10
N LEU A 102 -1.33 25.91 1.60
CA LEU A 102 -0.50 26.32 2.73
C LEU A 102 0.78 26.96 2.22
N SER A 103 1.27 27.98 2.92
CA SER A 103 2.60 28.56 2.67
C SER A 103 3.72 27.64 3.17
N ALA A 104 4.96 28.00 2.84
CA ALA A 104 6.11 27.53 3.60
C ALA A 104 6.02 27.97 5.08
N GLY A 105 6.62 27.18 5.96
CA GLY A 105 6.67 27.38 7.41
C GLY A 105 6.04 26.25 8.21
N ASP A 106 6.14 26.40 9.53
CA ASP A 106 5.61 25.45 10.50
C ASP A 106 4.18 25.84 10.91
N PHE A 107 3.28 24.87 10.89
CA PHE A 107 1.93 24.94 11.44
C PHE A 107 1.85 24.01 12.64
N LYS A 108 1.65 24.56 13.83
CA LYS A 108 1.31 23.75 15.01
C LYS A 108 -0.18 23.44 14.98
N ILE A 109 -0.53 22.16 15.10
CA ILE A 109 -1.90 21.70 15.30
C ILE A 109 -2.01 20.89 16.60
N THR A 110 -3.18 20.91 17.23
CA THR A 110 -3.42 20.23 18.52
C THR A 110 -4.58 19.24 18.48
N THR A 111 -5.38 19.26 17.41
CA THR A 111 -6.39 18.25 17.11
C THR A 111 -6.35 17.90 15.61
N PRO A 112 -6.94 16.76 15.19
CA PRO A 112 -6.89 16.36 13.80
C PRO A 112 -7.65 17.32 12.88
N LEU A 113 -7.07 17.64 11.73
CA LEU A 113 -7.77 18.31 10.63
C LEU A 113 -8.66 17.30 9.90
N GLN A 114 -9.92 17.67 9.66
CA GLN A 114 -10.90 16.84 8.96
C GLN A 114 -11.11 17.34 7.53
N ILE A 115 -10.91 16.45 6.56
CA ILE A 115 -11.23 16.69 5.14
C ILE A 115 -12.46 15.83 4.80
N THR A 116 -13.63 16.45 4.86
CA THR A 116 -14.94 15.79 4.77
C THR A 116 -15.62 15.93 3.40
N LYS A 117 -14.94 16.52 2.42
CA LYS A 117 -15.43 16.75 1.06
C LYS A 117 -14.28 16.75 0.04
N GLY A 118 -14.61 16.66 -1.24
CA GLY A 118 -13.64 16.56 -2.34
C GLY A 118 -12.84 17.83 -2.60
N ILE A 119 -11.93 18.18 -1.70
CA ILE A 119 -10.98 19.29 -1.77
C ILE A 119 -9.56 18.77 -1.58
N VAL A 120 -8.56 19.61 -1.85
CA VAL A 120 -7.15 19.28 -1.61
C VAL A 120 -6.56 20.20 -0.56
N LEU A 121 -5.91 19.63 0.45
CA LEU A 121 -4.95 20.35 1.30
C LEU A 121 -3.56 20.21 0.69
N ARG A 122 -2.94 21.32 0.27
CA ARG A 122 -1.64 21.31 -0.43
C ARG A 122 -0.63 22.23 0.24
N GLY A 123 0.59 21.72 0.49
CA GLY A 123 1.74 22.53 0.90
C GLY A 123 2.63 22.98 -0.26
N GLN A 124 3.85 23.40 0.03
CA GLN A 124 4.88 23.77 -0.97
C GLN A 124 5.99 22.71 -1.10
N GLY A 125 5.71 21.50 -0.66
CA GLY A 125 6.64 20.38 -0.57
C GLY A 125 6.99 20.04 0.89
N PRO A 126 7.36 18.79 1.19
CA PRO A 126 7.74 18.37 2.54
C PRO A 126 8.87 19.18 3.19
N SER A 127 9.82 19.68 2.40
CA SER A 127 10.91 20.53 2.91
C SER A 127 10.48 21.96 3.26
N GLN A 128 9.29 22.39 2.86
CA GLN A 128 8.84 23.78 2.98
C GLN A 128 7.63 23.94 3.90
N THR A 129 6.63 23.05 3.83
CA THR A 129 5.39 23.15 4.61
C THR A 129 5.31 22.01 5.61
N ARG A 130 5.25 22.33 6.91
CA ARG A 130 5.33 21.33 7.98
C ARG A 130 4.15 21.48 8.94
N LEU A 131 3.29 20.47 9.02
CA LEU A 131 2.26 20.38 10.06
C LEU A 131 2.79 19.52 11.20
N LYS A 132 2.76 20.06 12.42
CA LYS A 132 3.36 19.44 13.59
C LYS A 132 2.33 19.36 14.71
N MET A 133 2.13 18.15 15.21
CA MET A 133 1.36 17.90 16.42
C MET A 133 2.32 17.56 17.56
N PRO A 134 2.13 18.12 18.77
CA PRO A 134 2.94 17.75 19.92
C PRO A 134 2.91 16.23 20.18
N VAL A 135 4.07 15.65 20.44
CA VAL A 135 4.18 14.25 20.86
C VAL A 135 3.45 14.07 22.20
N GLY A 136 2.69 12.98 22.32
CA GLY A 136 1.81 12.71 23.46
C GLY A 136 0.36 13.18 23.25
N THR A 137 0.06 13.92 22.17
CA THR A 137 -1.33 14.19 21.78
C THR A 137 -1.98 12.91 21.25
N ASN A 138 -3.05 12.45 21.92
CA ASN A 138 -3.82 11.26 21.53
C ASN A 138 -4.73 11.56 20.33
N ALA A 139 -4.11 11.74 19.16
CA ALA A 139 -4.80 12.05 17.93
C ALA A 139 -3.90 11.79 16.72
N ASN A 140 -4.51 11.52 15.56
CA ASN A 140 -3.83 11.63 14.27
C ASN A 140 -3.81 13.10 13.81
N LEU A 141 -3.00 13.43 12.79
CA LEU A 141 -2.90 14.80 12.30
C LEU A 141 -4.01 15.14 11.31
N ILE A 142 -4.28 14.25 10.35
CA ILE A 142 -5.25 14.49 9.28
C ILE A 142 -6.12 13.25 9.08
N THR A 143 -7.43 13.46 8.99
CA THR A 143 -8.39 12.45 8.52
C THR A 143 -9.01 12.93 7.23
N VAL A 144 -8.84 12.15 6.16
CA VAL A 144 -9.62 12.25 4.93
C VAL A 144 -10.77 11.25 5.03
N GLY A 145 -12.00 11.74 5.01
CA GLY A 145 -13.18 10.87 5.11
C GLY A 145 -13.94 10.95 6.42
N ILE A 146 -14.65 9.87 6.75
CA ILE A 146 -15.56 9.82 7.90
C ILE A 146 -14.75 9.50 9.16
N GLN A 147 -14.66 10.44 10.09
CA GLN A 147 -14.10 10.16 11.40
C GLN A 147 -14.97 9.12 12.12
N TRP A 148 -14.35 8.08 12.69
CA TRP A 148 -15.05 7.02 13.43
C TRP A 148 -16.10 6.24 12.64
N PHE A 149 -15.91 6.10 11.32
CA PHE A 149 -16.83 5.37 10.45
C PHE A 149 -17.34 4.04 11.05
N LYS A 150 -18.58 3.71 10.70
CA LYS A 150 -19.33 2.53 11.08
C LYS A 150 -20.09 1.99 9.89
N PHE A 151 -20.74 0.85 10.10
CA PHE A 151 -21.64 0.25 9.14
C PHE A 151 -23.06 0.19 9.71
N THR A 152 -24.05 0.45 8.88
CA THR A 152 -25.47 0.49 9.25
C THR A 152 -26.32 -0.16 8.16
N GLN A 153 -27.60 -0.38 8.46
CA GLN A 153 -28.60 -0.87 7.49
C GLN A 153 -28.14 -2.09 6.69
N SER A 154 -27.66 -3.13 7.38
CA SER A 154 -27.27 -4.39 6.73
C SER A 154 -28.48 -5.11 6.11
N THR A 155 -28.32 -5.63 4.90
CA THR A 155 -29.31 -6.43 4.19
C THR A 155 -28.67 -7.68 3.59
N SER A 156 -29.26 -8.84 3.84
CA SER A 156 -28.73 -10.12 3.34
C SER A 156 -28.73 -10.18 1.82
N LEU A 157 -27.76 -10.88 1.25
CA LEU A 157 -27.84 -11.33 -0.14
C LEU A 157 -28.91 -12.43 -0.27
N ALA A 158 -29.70 -12.39 -1.35
CA ALA A 158 -30.67 -13.41 -1.70
C ALA A 158 -30.05 -14.60 -2.44
N THR A 159 -28.93 -14.37 -3.13
CA THR A 159 -28.15 -15.40 -3.83
C THR A 159 -26.66 -15.17 -3.58
N ASN A 160 -25.84 -16.21 -3.75
CA ASN A 160 -24.38 -16.05 -3.72
C ASN A 160 -23.95 -14.98 -4.75
N ALA A 161 -23.04 -14.10 -4.36
CA ALA A 161 -22.33 -13.24 -5.30
C ALA A 161 -21.04 -13.97 -5.70
N VAL A 162 -20.93 -14.28 -6.99
CA VAL A 162 -19.86 -15.10 -7.54
C VAL A 162 -18.68 -14.21 -7.91
N LYS A 163 -17.46 -14.64 -7.58
CA LYS A 163 -16.21 -14.01 -7.99
C LYS A 163 -16.21 -13.72 -9.50
N GLY A 164 -15.75 -12.53 -9.88
CA GLY A 164 -15.72 -12.08 -11.27
C GLY A 164 -17.05 -11.49 -11.77
N SER A 165 -18.18 -11.74 -11.10
CA SER A 165 -19.43 -11.04 -11.36
C SER A 165 -19.36 -9.60 -10.84
N GLN A 166 -20.16 -8.71 -11.43
CA GLN A 166 -20.41 -7.36 -10.90
C GLN A 166 -21.81 -7.23 -10.29
N VAL A 167 -22.55 -8.33 -10.16
CA VAL A 167 -23.97 -8.32 -9.77
C VAL A 167 -24.18 -9.05 -8.45
N ALA A 168 -24.89 -8.42 -7.52
CA ALA A 168 -25.48 -9.06 -6.36
C ALA A 168 -27.01 -8.89 -6.36
N VAL A 169 -27.71 -9.88 -5.82
CA VAL A 169 -29.15 -9.81 -5.57
C VAL A 169 -29.36 -9.76 -4.07
N LEU A 170 -30.04 -8.71 -3.59
CA LEU A 170 -30.36 -8.52 -2.17
C LEU A 170 -31.71 -9.14 -1.82
N ALA A 171 -31.89 -9.55 -0.57
CA ALA A 171 -33.20 -9.98 -0.06
C ALA A 171 -34.20 -8.81 -0.09
N THR A 172 -33.75 -7.62 0.32
CA THR A 172 -34.51 -6.37 0.22
C THR A 172 -33.57 -5.23 -0.15
N ASN A 173 -34.03 -4.32 -1.01
CA ASN A 173 -33.29 -3.10 -1.33
C ASN A 173 -33.54 -2.03 -0.25
N PRO A 174 -32.51 -1.57 0.49
CA PRO A 174 -32.65 -0.58 1.55
C PRO A 174 -32.71 0.86 1.03
N GLY A 175 -32.99 1.07 -0.26
CA GLY A 175 -32.98 2.38 -0.91
C GLY A 175 -31.58 2.79 -1.36
N LEU A 176 -30.82 1.86 -1.94
CA LEU A 176 -29.50 2.14 -2.52
C LEU A 176 -29.61 3.05 -3.75
N THR A 177 -28.56 3.83 -3.99
CA THR A 177 -28.45 4.72 -5.16
C THR A 177 -27.13 4.50 -5.89
N ALA A 178 -27.09 4.82 -7.19
CA ALA A 178 -25.87 4.80 -7.97
C ALA A 178 -24.83 5.78 -7.38
N GLY A 179 -23.56 5.36 -7.37
CA GLY A 179 -22.46 6.07 -6.75
C GLY A 179 -22.31 5.83 -5.24
N GLU A 180 -23.18 5.07 -4.59
CA GLU A 180 -23.03 4.77 -3.17
C GLU A 180 -21.86 3.79 -2.93
N ILE A 181 -21.01 4.09 -1.95
CA ILE A 181 -19.96 3.19 -1.48
C ILE A 181 -20.52 2.32 -0.36
N VAL A 182 -20.42 1.01 -0.51
CA VAL A 182 -20.99 0.00 0.39
C VAL A 182 -19.97 -1.07 0.73
N LEU A 183 -20.21 -1.81 1.80
CA LEU A 183 -19.47 -3.01 2.17
C LEU A 183 -20.29 -4.25 1.82
N ILE A 184 -19.67 -5.22 1.15
CA ILE A 184 -20.16 -6.60 1.13
C ILE A 184 -19.30 -7.41 2.10
N ASP A 185 -19.90 -8.17 3.02
CA ASP A 185 -19.17 -9.01 3.96
C ASP A 185 -19.90 -10.33 4.26
N GLN A 186 -19.19 -11.32 4.79
CA GLN A 186 -19.74 -12.59 5.26
C GLN A 186 -19.10 -13.04 6.58
N ILE A 187 -19.80 -13.88 7.36
CA ILE A 187 -19.16 -14.50 8.54
C ILE A 187 -18.03 -15.45 8.13
N THR A 188 -17.25 -15.87 9.11
CA THR A 188 -16.18 -16.87 8.95
C THR A 188 -16.61 -18.04 8.05
N ASN A 189 -15.91 -18.20 6.92
CA ASN A 189 -16.01 -19.37 6.06
C ASN A 189 -14.78 -20.28 6.34
N PRO A 190 -14.94 -21.41 7.04
CA PRO A 190 -13.79 -22.26 7.42
C PRO A 190 -13.08 -22.90 6.21
N GLY A 191 -13.65 -22.85 5.01
CA GLY A 191 -13.00 -23.31 3.78
C GLY A 191 -11.88 -22.40 3.28
N ILE A 192 -11.86 -21.12 3.70
CA ILE A 192 -10.85 -20.13 3.27
C ILE A 192 -10.26 -19.34 4.45
N THR A 193 -11.04 -19.15 5.52
CA THR A 193 -10.67 -18.40 6.71
C THR A 193 -10.10 -19.31 7.78
N GLU A 194 -8.97 -18.90 8.33
CA GLU A 194 -8.36 -19.49 9.49
C GLU A 194 -8.06 -18.38 10.49
N TRP A 195 -8.58 -18.53 11.71
CA TRP A 195 -8.25 -17.68 12.85
C TRP A 195 -7.14 -18.34 13.65
N SER A 196 -6.16 -17.56 14.11
CA SER A 196 -5.10 -18.09 14.96
C SER A 196 -5.65 -18.54 16.32
N LYS A 197 -4.85 -19.33 17.07
CA LYS A 197 -5.20 -19.75 18.44
C LYS A 197 -5.37 -18.56 19.38
N SER A 198 -4.74 -17.43 19.08
CA SER A 198 -4.87 -16.17 19.79
C SER A 198 -6.20 -15.43 19.51
N SER A 199 -6.97 -15.87 18.52
CA SER A 199 -8.33 -15.36 18.20
C SER A 199 -9.41 -16.47 18.24
N PRO A 200 -9.66 -17.10 19.39
CA PRO A 200 -10.68 -18.14 19.50
C PRO A 200 -12.10 -17.59 19.24
N PRO A 201 -13.09 -18.45 18.92
CA PRO A 201 -14.47 -18.02 18.71
C PRO A 201 -15.01 -17.24 19.91
N GLY A 202 -15.62 -16.07 19.64
CA GLY A 202 -16.18 -15.18 20.67
C GLY A 202 -15.19 -14.18 21.29
N ASP A 203 -13.90 -14.26 20.95
CA ASP A 203 -12.90 -13.30 21.43
C ASP A 203 -13.03 -11.93 20.77
N VAL A 204 -12.69 -10.86 21.50
CA VAL A 204 -12.79 -9.47 21.01
C VAL A 204 -11.90 -9.21 19.79
N SER A 205 -10.80 -9.96 19.64
CA SER A 205 -9.90 -9.85 18.47
C SER A 205 -10.60 -10.08 17.14
N ARG A 206 -11.70 -10.85 17.12
CA ARG A 206 -12.55 -11.04 15.93
C ARG A 206 -13.41 -9.82 15.56
N THR A 207 -13.23 -8.71 16.26
CA THR A 207 -13.83 -7.40 15.95
C THR A 207 -12.79 -6.36 15.54
N TRP A 208 -11.50 -6.72 15.58
CA TRP A 208 -10.44 -5.82 15.17
C TRP A 208 -10.38 -5.78 13.66
N PHE A 209 -10.39 -4.58 13.09
CA PHE A 209 -10.27 -4.33 11.64
C PHE A 209 -11.37 -4.97 10.78
N THR A 210 -12.38 -5.59 11.39
CA THR A 210 -13.47 -6.33 10.78
C THR A 210 -14.73 -6.14 11.61
N ARG A 211 -15.89 -6.29 10.99
CA ARG A 211 -17.14 -6.51 11.72
C ARG A 211 -17.08 -7.87 12.44
N PRO A 212 -17.77 -8.01 13.59
CA PRO A 212 -17.63 -9.17 14.46
C PRO A 212 -17.74 -10.51 13.73
N ASP A 213 -16.65 -11.26 13.70
CA ASP A 213 -16.53 -12.58 13.06
C ASP A 213 -16.82 -12.58 11.54
N ARG A 214 -16.59 -11.45 10.86
CA ARG A 214 -16.81 -11.29 9.41
C ARG A 214 -15.52 -10.93 8.66
N PRO A 215 -14.54 -11.83 8.57
CA PRO A 215 -13.22 -11.46 8.09
C PRO A 215 -13.11 -11.32 6.58
N VAL A 216 -14.09 -11.83 5.83
CA VAL A 216 -14.15 -11.70 4.38
C VAL A 216 -15.11 -10.57 4.04
N GLY A 217 -14.60 -9.52 3.38
CA GLY A 217 -15.41 -8.39 2.94
C GLY A 217 -14.76 -7.66 1.77
N GLN A 218 -15.49 -6.77 1.11
CA GLN A 218 -15.02 -5.95 -0.02
C GLN A 218 -15.79 -4.63 -0.05
N MET A 219 -15.08 -3.50 -0.09
CA MET A 219 -15.71 -2.20 -0.39
C MET A 219 -16.03 -2.11 -1.88
N MET A 220 -17.21 -1.60 -2.23
CA MET A 220 -17.65 -1.53 -3.62
C MET A 220 -18.48 -0.28 -3.88
N GLU A 221 -18.48 0.20 -5.12
CA GLU A 221 -19.36 1.28 -5.56
C GLU A 221 -20.53 0.74 -6.39
N VAL A 222 -21.74 1.14 -6.02
CA VAL A 222 -22.95 0.84 -6.76
C VAL A 222 -22.94 1.56 -8.10
N GLN A 223 -22.98 0.83 -9.20
CA GLN A 223 -23.14 1.39 -10.55
C GLN A 223 -24.62 1.66 -10.88
N SER A 224 -25.49 0.68 -10.62
CA SER A 224 -26.92 0.78 -10.92
C SER A 224 -27.76 -0.10 -10.00
N VAL A 225 -29.05 0.24 -9.88
CA VAL A 225 -30.02 -0.43 -9.00
C VAL A 225 -31.29 -0.72 -9.81
N SER A 226 -31.69 -1.99 -9.84
CA SER A 226 -32.93 -2.45 -10.48
C SER A 226 -33.68 -3.39 -9.54
N GLY A 227 -34.66 -2.87 -8.80
CA GLY A 227 -35.32 -3.61 -7.72
C GLY A 227 -34.30 -4.02 -6.65
N SER A 228 -34.17 -5.32 -6.39
CA SER A 228 -33.14 -5.87 -5.49
C SER A 228 -31.85 -6.30 -6.19
N THR A 229 -31.73 -6.09 -7.51
CA THR A 229 -30.50 -6.40 -8.26
C THR A 229 -29.61 -5.18 -8.29
N ILE A 230 -28.38 -5.33 -7.79
CA ILE A 230 -27.38 -4.28 -7.69
C ILE A 230 -26.22 -4.62 -8.60
N THR A 231 -25.84 -3.69 -9.47
CA THR A 231 -24.62 -3.81 -10.30
C THR A 231 -23.56 -2.90 -9.73
N PHE A 232 -22.31 -3.38 -9.63
CA PHE A 232 -21.15 -2.66 -9.10
C PHE A 232 -20.18 -2.23 -10.20
N THR A 233 -19.34 -1.23 -9.91
CA THR A 233 -18.32 -0.74 -10.85
C THR A 233 -17.09 -1.65 -10.95
N THR A 234 -16.91 -2.56 -10.00
CA THR A 234 -15.81 -3.52 -9.89
C THR A 234 -16.35 -4.94 -9.70
N PRO A 235 -15.70 -6.01 -10.21
CA PRO A 235 -16.12 -7.36 -9.92
C PRO A 235 -15.87 -7.75 -8.46
N PHE A 236 -16.60 -8.75 -8.00
CA PHE A 236 -16.27 -9.46 -6.76
C PHE A 236 -14.90 -10.14 -6.88
N HIS A 237 -13.97 -9.86 -5.97
CA HIS A 237 -12.65 -10.50 -5.99
C HIS A 237 -12.68 -11.90 -5.37
N ILE A 238 -13.69 -12.20 -4.55
CA ILE A 238 -13.94 -13.50 -3.93
C ILE A 238 -15.45 -13.80 -3.90
N ASP A 239 -15.83 -15.06 -3.73
CA ASP A 239 -17.23 -15.45 -3.55
C ASP A 239 -17.77 -14.94 -2.20
N PHE A 240 -18.97 -14.38 -2.25
CA PHE A 240 -19.78 -14.11 -1.05
C PHE A 240 -20.99 -15.03 -1.04
N GLN A 241 -21.09 -15.86 0.01
CA GLN A 241 -22.00 -17.00 0.05
C GLN A 241 -23.09 -16.78 1.10
N THR A 242 -24.35 -17.00 0.71
CA THR A 242 -25.50 -16.87 1.62
C THR A 242 -25.45 -17.89 2.76
N ALA A 243 -24.79 -19.03 2.56
CA ALA A 243 -24.50 -20.03 3.59
C ALA A 243 -23.65 -19.46 4.75
N PHE A 244 -22.85 -18.42 4.48
CA PHE A 244 -22.07 -17.67 5.48
C PHE A 244 -22.66 -16.27 5.72
N ALA A 245 -23.99 -16.17 5.65
CA ALA A 245 -24.76 -14.97 5.95
C ALA A 245 -24.26 -13.72 5.20
N ALA A 246 -23.82 -13.87 3.94
CA ALA A 246 -23.34 -12.74 3.14
C ALA A 246 -24.38 -11.62 3.07
N GLN A 247 -23.93 -10.38 3.24
CA GLN A 247 -24.79 -9.20 3.29
C GLN A 247 -24.10 -7.96 2.72
N LEU A 248 -24.91 -6.97 2.35
CA LEU A 248 -24.47 -5.61 2.06
C LEU A 248 -24.71 -4.73 3.28
N SER A 249 -23.81 -3.78 3.56
CA SER A 249 -23.99 -2.76 4.60
C SER A 249 -23.56 -1.38 4.11
N ARG A 250 -24.20 -0.33 4.64
CA ARG A 250 -23.98 1.07 4.26
C ARG A 250 -23.07 1.75 5.26
N LEU A 251 -22.39 2.81 4.85
CA LEU A 251 -21.51 3.58 5.73
C LEU A 251 -22.31 4.47 6.69
N SER A 252 -21.76 4.68 7.88
CA SER A 252 -22.27 5.55 8.94
C SER A 252 -21.10 6.18 9.70
N ASP A 253 -21.38 7.14 10.56
CA ASP A 253 -20.44 7.73 11.53
C ASP A 253 -20.71 7.29 12.98
N ALA A 254 -21.76 6.48 13.20
CA ALA A 254 -22.13 5.96 14.52
C ALA A 254 -22.71 4.54 14.43
N ASP A 255 -22.64 3.79 15.54
CA ASP A 255 -23.21 2.45 15.60
C ASP A 255 -24.74 2.50 15.40
N ASN A 256 -25.23 1.79 14.39
CA ASN A 256 -26.63 1.88 13.94
C ASN A 256 -27.09 3.31 13.61
N GLY A 257 -26.15 4.19 13.25
CA GLY A 257 -26.40 5.59 12.93
C GLY A 257 -27.03 5.80 11.55
N PRO A 258 -27.20 7.07 11.15
CA PRO A 258 -27.69 7.41 9.82
C PRO A 258 -26.69 6.97 8.74
N VAL A 259 -27.17 6.86 7.50
CA VAL A 259 -26.29 6.62 6.36
C VAL A 259 -25.50 7.90 6.07
N VAL A 260 -24.18 7.77 6.02
CA VAL A 260 -23.26 8.87 5.71
C VAL A 260 -22.47 8.50 4.46
N PRO A 261 -22.48 9.33 3.41
CA PRO A 261 -21.77 9.02 2.18
C PRO A 261 -20.25 9.03 2.39
N ALA A 262 -19.54 8.11 1.72
CA ALA A 262 -18.09 8.17 1.63
C ALA A 262 -17.62 9.51 1.06
N VAL A 263 -16.50 10.00 1.56
CA VAL A 263 -15.87 11.21 1.01
C VAL A 263 -15.14 10.86 -0.27
N LYS A 264 -15.51 11.54 -1.35
CA LYS A 264 -14.92 11.32 -2.67
C LYS A 264 -13.99 12.42 -3.12
N SER A 265 -12.93 12.05 -3.85
CA SER A 265 -12.05 12.96 -4.58
C SER A 265 -11.40 14.04 -3.71
N ALA A 266 -10.94 13.65 -2.53
CA ALA A 266 -10.22 14.50 -1.59
C ALA A 266 -8.72 14.15 -1.59
N GLY A 267 -7.86 15.14 -1.36
CA GLY A 267 -6.41 15.00 -1.48
C GLY A 267 -5.62 15.65 -0.34
N VAL A 268 -4.48 15.04 0.01
CA VAL A 268 -3.41 15.67 0.81
C VAL A 268 -2.12 15.62 0.00
N GLU A 269 -1.49 16.78 -0.19
CA GLU A 269 -0.37 16.93 -1.11
C GLU A 269 0.76 17.80 -0.55
N ASP A 270 2.01 17.45 -0.91
CA ASP A 270 3.18 18.33 -0.86
C ASP A 270 3.47 18.93 0.53
N LEU A 271 3.48 18.11 1.58
CA LEU A 271 3.70 18.58 2.95
C LEU A 271 4.36 17.53 3.84
N TYR A 272 4.92 17.99 4.95
CA TYR A 272 5.52 17.16 6.00
C TYR A 272 4.62 17.11 7.23
N LEU A 273 4.54 15.94 7.86
CA LEU A 273 3.78 15.65 9.07
C LEU A 273 4.72 15.16 10.18
N TYR A 274 4.57 15.70 11.39
CA TYR A 274 5.32 15.25 12.57
C TYR A 274 4.42 15.05 13.78
N GLY A 275 4.61 13.94 14.48
CA GLY A 275 3.96 13.64 15.76
C GLY A 275 2.81 12.65 15.60
N GLY A 276 1.74 12.81 16.37
CA GLY A 276 0.63 11.85 16.43
C GLY A 276 0.97 10.66 17.33
N SER A 277 0.20 10.48 18.40
CA SER A 277 0.53 9.54 19.48
C SER A 277 -0.67 8.69 19.91
N ALA A 278 -0.42 7.73 20.79
CA ALA A 278 -1.40 6.80 21.35
C ALA A 278 -2.06 5.91 20.28
N GLY A 279 -1.23 5.36 19.40
CA GLY A 279 -1.62 4.47 18.30
C GLY A 279 -2.46 5.15 17.21
N GLN A 280 -2.54 6.47 17.18
CA GLN A 280 -3.38 7.19 16.22
C GLN A 280 -2.69 7.46 14.89
N GLY A 281 -1.36 7.57 14.86
CA GLY A 281 -0.61 7.74 13.61
C GLY A 281 -0.60 9.17 13.06
N ASN A 282 -0.29 9.33 11.76
CA ASN A 282 -0.28 10.64 11.10
C ASN A 282 -1.55 10.89 10.28
N LEU A 283 -1.80 10.06 9.27
CA LEU A 283 -2.83 10.34 8.26
C LEU A 283 -3.74 9.12 8.08
N LYS A 284 -5.05 9.35 8.12
CA LYS A 284 -6.06 8.32 7.87
C LYS A 284 -6.93 8.66 6.66
N MET A 285 -7.06 7.74 5.72
CA MET A 285 -8.15 7.69 4.74
C MET A 285 -9.21 6.73 5.26
N ASN A 286 -10.32 7.26 5.76
CA ASN A 286 -11.37 6.50 6.41
C ASN A 286 -12.68 6.61 5.62
N ALA A 287 -13.20 5.49 5.12
CA ALA A 287 -14.43 5.50 4.30
C ALA A 287 -14.34 6.54 3.16
N ALA A 288 -13.17 6.60 2.50
CA ALA A 288 -12.91 7.49 1.39
C ALA A 288 -12.95 6.71 0.07
N ALA A 289 -13.31 7.38 -1.02
CA ALA A 289 -13.23 6.78 -2.34
C ALA A 289 -12.65 7.73 -3.37
N TYR A 290 -11.82 7.20 -4.28
CA TYR A 290 -11.15 8.02 -5.29
C TYR A 290 -10.34 9.20 -4.70
N SER A 291 -9.84 9.04 -3.49
CA SER A 291 -9.08 10.04 -2.74
C SER A 291 -7.58 9.71 -2.77
N TRP A 292 -6.72 10.66 -2.44
CA TRP A 292 -5.28 10.44 -2.58
C TRP A 292 -4.41 11.15 -1.55
N ILE A 293 -3.22 10.58 -1.39
CA ILE A 293 -2.09 11.16 -0.66
C ILE A 293 -0.91 11.16 -1.61
N LYS A 294 -0.28 12.31 -1.82
CA LYS A 294 0.81 12.46 -2.78
C LYS A 294 1.93 13.35 -2.25
N ASN A 295 3.17 12.88 -2.37
CA ASN A 295 4.35 13.65 -1.97
C ASN A 295 4.26 14.19 -0.53
N VAL A 296 3.86 13.30 0.39
CA VAL A 296 3.82 13.57 1.83
C VAL A 296 5.00 12.90 2.51
N GLU A 297 5.62 13.62 3.43
CA GLU A 297 6.59 13.06 4.37
C GLU A 297 5.92 12.88 5.73
N SER A 298 6.01 11.67 6.29
CA SER A 298 5.47 11.32 7.60
C SER A 298 6.61 10.93 8.53
N ASP A 299 6.68 11.60 9.68
CA ASP A 299 7.76 11.47 10.65
C ASP A 299 7.23 11.36 12.08
N PHE A 300 7.88 10.52 12.87
CA PHE A 300 7.74 10.45 14.33
C PHE A 300 6.31 10.22 14.81
N GLN A 301 5.64 9.23 14.24
CA GLN A 301 4.30 8.77 14.61
C GLN A 301 4.32 7.58 15.59
N ASP A 302 3.29 7.45 16.42
CA ASP A 302 2.91 6.20 17.10
C ASP A 302 1.53 5.77 16.56
N GLY A 303 1.48 4.59 15.95
CA GLY A 303 0.40 4.11 15.09
C GLY A 303 0.83 3.92 13.64
N GLU A 304 -0.11 4.14 12.74
CA GLU A 304 0.08 4.10 11.28
C GLU A 304 0.61 5.45 10.76
N SER A 305 1.66 5.48 9.95
CA SER A 305 2.01 6.69 9.21
C SER A 305 0.86 7.06 8.26
N ILE A 306 0.47 6.13 7.39
CA ILE A 306 -0.67 6.31 6.49
C ILE A 306 -1.57 5.08 6.55
N GLY A 307 -2.78 5.25 7.09
CA GLY A 307 -3.82 4.22 7.17
C GLY A 307 -4.91 4.39 6.10
N VAL A 308 -5.29 3.30 5.44
CA VAL A 308 -6.37 3.22 4.44
C VAL A 308 -7.42 2.23 4.95
N ASN A 309 -8.56 2.76 5.41
CA ASN A 309 -9.58 2.02 6.13
C ASN A 309 -10.94 2.17 5.46
N ALA A 310 -11.65 1.06 5.21
CA ALA A 310 -12.94 1.03 4.51
C ALA A 310 -12.98 1.88 3.23
N SER A 311 -11.85 1.95 2.52
CA SER A 311 -11.67 2.86 1.39
C SER A 311 -11.59 2.13 0.06
N PHE A 312 -12.02 2.81 -0.99
CA PHE A 312 -12.18 2.24 -2.33
C PHE A 312 -11.47 3.09 -3.38
N ARG A 313 -10.60 2.48 -4.20
CA ARG A 313 -9.94 3.19 -5.32
C ARG A 313 -9.13 4.43 -4.91
N CYS A 314 -8.57 4.42 -3.71
CA CYS A 314 -7.66 5.49 -3.27
C CYS A 314 -6.24 5.25 -3.76
N ILE A 315 -5.44 6.33 -3.85
CA ILE A 315 -4.04 6.29 -4.26
C ILE A 315 -3.15 6.88 -3.16
N VAL A 316 -2.10 6.16 -2.76
CA VAL A 316 -0.99 6.71 -1.98
C VAL A 316 0.27 6.61 -2.83
N ARG A 317 0.88 7.75 -3.16
CA ARG A 317 2.02 7.78 -4.09
C ARG A 317 3.08 8.80 -3.76
N ASP A 318 4.27 8.55 -4.29
CA ASP A 318 5.39 9.50 -4.26
C ASP A 318 5.75 9.99 -2.85
N SER A 319 5.38 9.24 -1.80
CA SER A 319 5.47 9.66 -0.39
C SER A 319 6.59 8.94 0.36
N TYR A 320 7.05 9.53 1.46
CA TYR A 320 8.11 9.01 2.31
C TYR A 320 7.62 8.92 3.76
N VAL A 321 7.52 7.70 4.28
CA VAL A 321 7.14 7.47 5.69
C VAL A 321 8.33 6.92 6.44
N HIS A 322 8.70 7.54 7.56
CA HIS A 322 9.86 7.11 8.33
C HIS A 322 9.78 7.43 9.81
N SER A 323 10.61 6.73 10.58
CA SER A 323 10.89 6.99 11.99
C SER A 323 9.64 6.96 12.87
N THR A 324 9.35 5.81 13.47
CA THR A 324 8.29 5.71 14.48
C THR A 324 8.76 6.04 15.89
N GLN A 325 7.85 6.54 16.73
CA GLN A 325 8.05 6.69 18.18
C GLN A 325 8.23 5.34 18.88
N THR A 326 7.57 4.29 18.38
CA THR A 326 7.39 2.99 19.05
C THR A 326 7.58 1.84 18.04
N PRO A 327 8.84 1.52 17.64
CA PRO A 327 9.14 0.40 16.76
C PRO A 327 9.01 -0.94 17.52
N SER A 328 7.78 -1.25 17.93
CA SER A 328 7.41 -2.45 18.67
C SER A 328 6.16 -3.08 18.03
N PRO A 329 6.03 -4.41 18.09
CA PRO A 329 4.79 -5.11 17.75
C PRO A 329 3.59 -4.58 18.55
N GLY A 330 2.40 -4.73 18.00
CA GLY A 330 1.15 -4.37 18.69
C GLY A 330 0.54 -3.03 18.27
N GLY A 331 0.93 -2.49 17.11
CA GLY A 331 0.26 -1.32 16.52
C GLY A 331 1.01 0.00 16.58
N GLY A 332 2.19 0.06 17.22
CA GLY A 332 2.89 1.32 17.48
C GLY A 332 3.69 1.89 16.30
N GLY A 333 4.20 1.07 15.40
CA GLY A 333 5.15 1.52 14.37
C GLY A 333 4.89 0.96 12.99
N TYR A 334 3.74 1.31 12.39
CA TYR A 334 3.34 0.81 11.08
C TYR A 334 3.51 1.92 10.03
N GLY A 335 4.21 1.65 8.93
CA GLY A 335 4.37 2.59 7.82
C GLY A 335 3.05 2.77 7.07
N PHE A 336 2.77 1.87 6.13
CA PHE A 336 1.50 1.85 5.41
C PHE A 336 0.56 0.79 5.98
N SER A 337 -0.72 1.10 6.13
CA SER A 337 -1.72 0.10 6.50
C SER A 337 -2.97 0.14 5.65
N PHE A 338 -3.47 -1.06 5.33
CA PHE A 338 -4.76 -1.26 4.67
C PHE A 338 -5.63 -2.14 5.57
N SER A 339 -6.83 -1.68 5.90
CA SER A 339 -7.72 -2.45 6.80
C SER A 339 -9.19 -2.22 6.48
N TRP A 340 -10.07 -2.90 7.22
CA TRP A 340 -11.52 -2.70 7.15
C TRP A 340 -12.05 -2.87 5.72
N TYR A 341 -11.67 -3.98 5.08
CA TYR A 341 -12.17 -4.38 3.76
C TYR A 341 -11.81 -3.43 2.61
N SER A 342 -10.85 -2.53 2.84
CA SER A 342 -10.36 -1.62 1.80
C SER A 342 -9.97 -2.41 0.55
N SER A 343 -10.45 -1.97 -0.60
CA SER A 343 -10.38 -2.71 -1.87
C SER A 343 -10.04 -1.78 -3.04
N ASP A 344 -9.43 -2.38 -4.07
CA ASP A 344 -9.02 -1.67 -5.29
C ASP A 344 -8.16 -0.43 -5.03
N ASN A 345 -7.37 -0.36 -3.95
CA ASN A 345 -6.49 0.78 -3.66
C ASN A 345 -5.09 0.59 -4.25
N LEU A 346 -4.38 1.69 -4.51
CA LEU A 346 -3.03 1.69 -5.08
C LEU A 346 -2.03 2.36 -4.13
N LEU A 347 -0.99 1.62 -3.73
CA LEU A 347 0.21 2.17 -3.09
C LEU A 347 1.36 2.09 -4.08
N GLU A 348 1.77 3.22 -4.66
CA GLU A 348 2.83 3.20 -5.68
C GLU A 348 3.94 4.23 -5.54
N ASN A 349 5.17 3.81 -5.86
CA ASN A 349 6.33 4.70 -5.87
C ASN A 349 6.55 5.40 -4.52
N ASN A 350 6.39 4.70 -3.40
CA ASN A 350 6.61 5.22 -2.05
C ASN A 350 7.87 4.64 -1.41
N ILE A 351 8.27 5.25 -0.29
CA ILE A 351 9.36 4.80 0.56
C ILE A 351 8.80 4.58 1.98
N SER A 352 9.09 3.43 2.59
CA SER A 352 8.90 3.19 4.02
C SER A 352 10.20 2.75 4.65
N TRP A 353 10.63 3.41 5.73
CA TRP A 353 11.90 3.11 6.40
C TRP A 353 11.81 3.27 7.91
N ASN A 354 12.58 2.49 8.67
CA ASN A 354 12.71 2.62 10.13
C ASN A 354 11.36 2.50 10.87
N MET A 355 10.75 1.32 10.76
CA MET A 355 9.43 0.99 11.30
C MET A 355 9.47 -0.35 12.03
N ASN A 356 8.41 -0.69 12.78
CA ASN A 356 8.18 -2.08 13.16
C ASN A 356 7.69 -2.89 11.96
N LYS A 357 6.54 -2.51 11.40
CA LYS A 357 6.05 -3.04 10.13
C LYS A 357 6.18 -1.92 9.09
N VAL A 358 6.99 -2.13 8.06
CA VAL A 358 7.08 -1.16 6.95
C VAL A 358 5.76 -1.05 6.19
N MET A 359 4.96 -2.11 6.21
CA MET A 359 3.57 -2.11 5.78
C MET A 359 2.79 -3.26 6.40
N VAL A 360 1.46 -3.19 6.46
CA VAL A 360 0.60 -4.28 6.99
C VAL A 360 -0.80 -4.29 6.35
N MET A 361 -1.42 -5.46 6.17
CA MET A 361 -2.78 -5.61 5.65
C MET A 361 -3.70 -6.38 6.61
N ARG A 362 -4.71 -5.71 7.15
CA ARG A 362 -5.58 -6.26 8.20
C ARG A 362 -7.01 -6.42 7.70
N ALA A 363 -7.33 -7.63 7.21
CA ALA A 363 -8.64 -7.97 6.65
C ALA A 363 -9.07 -7.01 5.54
N THR A 364 -8.22 -6.89 4.53
CA THR A 364 -8.48 -6.10 3.31
C THR A 364 -9.45 -6.83 2.38
N GLY A 365 -10.05 -6.08 1.46
CA GLY A 365 -11.12 -6.58 0.60
C GLY A 365 -10.70 -6.97 -0.82
N GLY A 366 -9.40 -7.06 -1.05
CA GLY A 366 -8.84 -7.48 -2.33
C GLY A 366 -8.84 -6.44 -3.42
N GLY A 367 -8.11 -6.77 -4.49
CA GLY A 367 -7.87 -5.86 -5.60
C GLY A 367 -6.88 -4.74 -5.29
N ASN A 368 -6.34 -4.65 -4.07
CA ASN A 368 -5.31 -3.65 -3.77
C ASN A 368 -3.99 -4.04 -4.42
N VAL A 369 -3.27 -3.02 -4.86
CA VAL A 369 -1.97 -3.16 -5.49
C VAL A 369 -0.93 -2.36 -4.72
N ILE A 370 0.12 -3.05 -4.31
CA ILE A 370 1.33 -2.51 -3.72
C ILE A 370 2.42 -2.59 -4.78
N GLY A 371 2.67 -1.47 -5.46
CA GLY A 371 3.48 -1.42 -6.68
C GLY A 371 4.71 -0.53 -6.58
N TYR A 372 5.90 -1.02 -6.96
CA TYR A 372 7.08 -0.16 -7.18
C TYR A 372 7.51 0.69 -5.97
N ASN A 373 7.32 0.18 -4.75
CA ASN A 373 7.75 0.83 -3.52
C ASN A 373 9.12 0.32 -3.06
N TYR A 374 9.82 1.13 -2.27
CA TYR A 374 11.02 0.73 -1.56
C TYR A 374 10.73 0.67 -0.05
N MET A 375 10.90 -0.49 0.58
CA MET A 375 10.49 -0.72 1.97
C MET A 375 11.57 -1.46 2.76
N GLU A 376 12.19 -0.78 3.72
CA GLU A 376 13.44 -1.25 4.33
C GLU A 376 13.48 -1.07 5.86
N ASP A 377 14.33 -1.85 6.52
CA ASP A 377 14.66 -1.74 7.95
C ASP A 377 13.43 -1.84 8.87
N GLY A 378 12.67 -2.94 8.75
CA GLY A 378 11.66 -3.34 9.74
C GLY A 378 12.30 -4.01 10.97
N TRP A 379 11.98 -3.57 12.18
CA TRP A 379 12.66 -4.03 13.39
C TRP A 379 11.82 -3.95 14.67
N ILE A 380 12.33 -4.54 15.76
CA ILE A 380 11.69 -4.51 17.08
C ILE A 380 12.69 -3.89 18.06
N ASN A 381 12.29 -2.84 18.78
CA ASN A 381 13.18 -2.10 19.69
C ASN A 381 13.81 -2.96 20.79
N TYR A 382 13.04 -3.89 21.36
CA TYR A 382 13.51 -4.82 22.38
C TYR A 382 14.10 -6.11 21.80
N SER A 383 14.10 -6.28 20.47
CA SER A 383 14.70 -7.42 19.78
C SER A 383 15.29 -6.98 18.43
N PRO A 384 16.32 -6.10 18.45
CA PRO A 384 16.89 -5.52 17.22
C PRO A 384 17.56 -6.56 16.32
N THR A 385 17.84 -7.76 16.86
CA THR A 385 18.40 -8.87 16.11
C THR A 385 17.39 -9.64 15.26
N TRP A 386 16.09 -9.45 15.54
CA TRP A 386 15.00 -10.08 14.83
C TRP A 386 14.70 -9.33 13.52
N VAL A 387 14.67 -10.07 12.41
CA VAL A 387 14.23 -9.57 11.11
C VAL A 387 12.72 -9.66 11.01
N GLU A 388 12.06 -8.50 11.03
CA GLU A 388 10.60 -8.42 11.07
C GLU A 388 9.93 -8.76 9.72
N ALA A 389 8.60 -8.78 9.63
CA ALA A 389 7.93 -8.87 8.34
C ALA A 389 8.10 -7.55 7.55
N GLY A 390 8.54 -7.67 6.29
CA GLY A 390 8.68 -6.60 5.31
C GLY A 390 7.36 -6.36 4.58
N LEU A 391 7.31 -6.72 3.30
CA LEU A 391 6.04 -6.76 2.56
C LEU A 391 5.13 -7.83 3.19
N ASN A 392 3.90 -7.46 3.54
CA ASN A 392 3.07 -8.29 4.39
C ASN A 392 1.57 -8.18 4.06
N ALA A 393 1.05 -9.17 3.35
CA ALA A 393 -0.37 -9.25 3.02
C ALA A 393 -1.22 -9.83 4.17
N SER A 394 -0.77 -9.70 5.42
CA SER A 394 -1.39 -10.37 6.57
C SER A 394 -1.35 -9.52 7.84
N HIS A 395 -1.57 -10.18 8.98
CA HIS A 395 -1.70 -9.71 10.35
C HIS A 395 -3.11 -9.96 10.90
N MET A 396 -4.18 -9.57 10.17
CA MET A 396 -5.53 -10.10 10.42
C MET A 396 -5.94 -11.11 9.35
N THR A 397 -6.92 -11.96 9.67
CA THR A 397 -7.34 -13.02 8.76
C THR A 397 -8.09 -12.50 7.52
N CYS A 398 -7.92 -13.22 6.42
CA CYS A 398 -8.56 -13.05 5.11
C CYS A 398 -8.32 -11.77 4.27
N PRO A 399 -7.19 -11.05 4.33
CA PRO A 399 -6.70 -10.39 3.13
C PRO A 399 -6.68 -11.37 1.95
N HIS A 400 -7.15 -10.94 0.78
CA HIS A 400 -7.30 -11.81 -0.37
C HIS A 400 -7.11 -11.10 -1.69
N TYR A 401 -6.55 -11.78 -2.70
CA TYR A 401 -6.36 -11.21 -4.05
C TYR A 401 -5.62 -9.87 -4.08
N GLU A 402 -4.62 -9.74 -3.22
CA GLU A 402 -3.71 -8.60 -3.20
C GLU A 402 -2.53 -8.86 -4.15
N LEU A 403 -2.08 -7.81 -4.83
CA LEU A 403 -0.93 -7.87 -5.72
C LEU A 403 0.22 -7.03 -5.17
N PHE A 404 1.37 -7.67 -5.03
CA PHE A 404 2.65 -7.04 -4.74
C PHE A 404 3.49 -7.09 -5.99
N GLU A 405 3.72 -5.96 -6.63
CA GLU A 405 4.43 -5.90 -7.91
C GLU A 405 5.62 -4.95 -7.90
N GLY A 406 6.80 -5.41 -8.32
CA GLY A 406 7.89 -4.48 -8.59
C GLY A 406 8.44 -3.78 -7.35
N ASN A 407 8.18 -4.23 -6.13
CA ASN A 407 8.73 -3.61 -4.92
C ASN A 407 10.14 -4.12 -4.63
N GLU A 408 10.89 -3.34 -3.87
CA GLU A 408 12.10 -3.80 -3.20
C GLU A 408 11.87 -3.80 -1.69
N SER A 409 12.17 -4.92 -1.04
CA SER A 409 12.14 -5.03 0.42
C SER A 409 13.10 -6.09 0.94
N PHE A 410 13.38 -6.06 2.24
CA PHE A 410 14.22 -7.04 2.89
C PHE A 410 13.59 -8.43 2.96
N ASN A 411 12.26 -8.53 3.00
CA ASN A 411 11.54 -9.78 2.77
C ASN A 411 10.09 -9.54 2.34
N PHE A 412 9.45 -10.62 1.90
CA PHE A 412 8.00 -10.76 1.95
C PHE A 412 7.69 -11.82 3.01
N ASP A 413 6.78 -11.52 3.94
CA ASP A 413 6.36 -12.50 4.93
C ASP A 413 4.86 -12.43 5.22
N GLY A 414 4.22 -13.60 5.32
CA GLY A 414 2.89 -13.75 5.91
C GLY A 414 2.98 -14.23 7.35
N ASP A 415 2.80 -13.32 8.31
CA ASP A 415 2.59 -13.69 9.71
C ASP A 415 1.15 -14.15 9.94
N ASN A 416 0.97 -15.08 10.89
CA ASN A 416 -0.32 -15.66 11.24
C ASN A 416 -0.84 -15.15 12.59
N THR A 417 -0.44 -13.94 13.03
CA THR A 417 -0.72 -13.43 14.39
C THR A 417 -2.20 -13.57 14.77
N TRP A 418 -3.11 -13.14 13.89
CA TRP A 418 -4.56 -13.26 14.08
C TRP A 418 -5.25 -14.17 13.06
N GLY A 419 -4.49 -14.76 12.13
CA GLY A 419 -4.98 -15.72 11.16
C GLY A 419 -4.34 -15.59 9.78
N ASN A 420 -4.91 -16.32 8.82
CA ASN A 420 -4.31 -16.50 7.50
C ASN A 420 -4.66 -15.42 6.47
N SER A 421 -4.00 -15.46 5.33
CA SER A 421 -4.41 -14.72 4.12
C SER A 421 -4.40 -15.67 2.93
N VAL A 422 -5.12 -15.31 1.85
CA VAL A 422 -5.42 -16.24 0.76
C VAL A 422 -5.28 -15.61 -0.62
N TYR A 423 -4.91 -16.37 -1.65
CA TYR A 423 -4.88 -15.89 -3.05
C TYR A 423 -4.00 -14.64 -3.28
N ILE A 424 -2.84 -14.56 -2.60
CA ILE A 424 -1.93 -13.41 -2.74
C ILE A 424 -0.97 -13.64 -3.91
N THR A 425 -0.76 -12.60 -4.72
CA THR A 425 0.19 -12.64 -5.85
C THR A 425 1.38 -11.72 -5.59
N VAL A 426 2.59 -12.29 -5.68
CA VAL A 426 3.86 -11.58 -5.49
C VAL A 426 4.65 -11.69 -6.80
N PHE A 427 4.65 -10.61 -7.58
CA PHE A 427 5.13 -10.58 -8.96
C PHE A 427 6.29 -9.62 -9.17
N ARG A 428 7.41 -10.09 -9.75
CA ARG A 428 8.55 -9.22 -10.12
C ARG A 428 9.07 -8.31 -8.98
N ASN A 429 9.13 -8.79 -7.75
CA ASN A 429 9.72 -8.05 -6.63
C ASN A 429 11.21 -8.41 -6.48
N HIS A 430 11.96 -7.53 -5.82
CA HIS A 430 13.29 -7.82 -5.30
C HIS A 430 13.22 -7.99 -3.78
N LEU A 431 13.51 -9.20 -3.29
CA LEU A 431 13.44 -9.53 -1.87
C LEU A 431 14.83 -9.93 -1.40
N THR A 432 15.50 -9.05 -0.66
CA THR A 432 16.95 -9.15 -0.43
C THR A 432 17.34 -10.19 0.62
N GLY A 433 16.39 -10.64 1.45
CA GLY A 433 16.62 -11.56 2.57
C GLY A 433 17.29 -10.95 3.79
N LYS A 434 17.67 -9.66 3.74
CA LYS A 434 18.39 -8.96 4.80
C LYS A 434 18.10 -7.47 4.82
N ARG A 435 18.07 -6.89 6.01
CA ARG A 435 17.96 -5.45 6.22
C ARG A 435 19.27 -4.76 5.88
N ARG A 436 19.19 -3.52 5.40
CA ARG A 436 20.38 -2.70 5.15
C ARG A 436 20.97 -2.12 6.43
N SER A 437 20.18 -1.95 7.48
CA SER A 437 20.55 -1.26 8.70
C SER A 437 21.11 0.14 8.41
N ILE A 438 20.35 0.97 7.70
CA ILE A 438 20.79 2.32 7.32
C ILE A 438 20.95 3.18 8.58
N ALA A 439 22.07 3.91 8.66
CA ALA A 439 22.36 4.78 9.80
C ALA A 439 21.18 5.76 10.07
N PRO A 440 20.83 6.00 11.35
CA PRO A 440 21.57 5.66 12.56
C PRO A 440 21.30 4.24 13.10
N LEU A 441 20.53 3.41 12.39
CA LEU A 441 20.23 2.05 12.83
C LEU A 441 21.50 1.18 12.84
N GLN A 442 21.58 0.29 13.82
CA GLN A 442 22.68 -0.66 14.02
C GLN A 442 22.11 -2.06 14.25
N LEU A 443 21.31 -2.51 13.28
CA LEU A 443 20.63 -3.80 13.30
C LEU A 443 21.59 -4.92 12.91
N THR A 444 21.35 -6.11 13.44
CA THR A 444 22.10 -7.32 13.09
C THR A 444 21.12 -8.45 12.82
N ASP A 445 21.09 -8.99 11.61
CA ASP A 445 20.09 -9.98 11.20
C ASP A 445 20.44 -11.39 11.70
N ALA A 446 20.40 -11.61 13.01
CA ALA A 446 20.76 -12.89 13.63
C ALA A 446 19.58 -13.85 13.81
N LEU A 447 18.34 -13.33 13.86
CA LEU A 447 17.14 -14.12 14.09
C LEU A 447 16.12 -13.89 12.98
N ASN A 448 15.54 -14.99 12.49
CA ASN A 448 14.53 -15.02 11.45
C ASN A 448 14.93 -14.43 10.08
N PRO A 449 16.18 -14.47 9.58
CA PRO A 449 16.48 -13.95 8.24
C PRO A 449 15.89 -14.87 7.14
N ARG A 450 15.20 -14.29 6.16
CA ARG A 450 14.63 -14.97 4.99
C ARG A 450 14.25 -13.98 3.89
N ALA A 451 14.27 -14.36 2.62
CA ALA A 451 13.75 -13.51 1.54
C ALA A 451 12.21 -13.63 1.41
N ILE A 452 11.69 -14.85 1.47
CA ILE A 452 10.26 -15.14 1.51
C ILE A 452 9.97 -16.05 2.70
N GLY A 453 9.04 -15.64 3.55
CA GLY A 453 8.49 -16.46 4.63
C GLY A 453 6.97 -16.56 4.55
N LEU A 454 6.41 -17.70 4.93
CA LEU A 454 4.97 -17.84 5.18
C LEU A 454 4.80 -18.70 6.42
N ALA A 455 4.12 -18.15 7.44
CA ALA A 455 3.69 -18.93 8.59
C ALA A 455 2.62 -19.97 8.20
N GLU A 456 2.26 -20.85 9.12
CA GLU A 456 1.12 -21.79 8.96
C GLU A 456 -0.20 -21.07 8.63
N GLY A 457 -1.13 -21.78 7.99
CA GLY A 457 -2.48 -21.32 7.67
C GLY A 457 -2.61 -20.54 6.34
N HIS A 458 -1.53 -19.92 5.86
CA HIS A 458 -1.52 -19.19 4.58
C HIS A 458 -1.74 -20.11 3.37
N LYS A 459 -2.65 -19.75 2.46
CA LYS A 459 -3.06 -20.63 1.34
C LYS A 459 -3.07 -19.93 -0.01
N TRP A 460 -2.70 -20.66 -1.06
CA TRP A 460 -2.79 -20.22 -2.47
C TRP A 460 -1.99 -18.97 -2.83
N TYR A 461 -0.80 -18.80 -2.23
CA TYR A 461 0.13 -17.76 -2.64
C TYR A 461 0.80 -18.11 -3.98
N SER A 462 1.03 -17.09 -4.81
CA SER A 462 1.70 -17.24 -6.10
C SER A 462 2.88 -16.27 -6.19
N PHE A 463 4.10 -16.81 -6.19
CA PHE A 463 5.34 -16.05 -6.32
C PHE A 463 5.88 -16.25 -7.73
N VAL A 464 5.84 -15.19 -8.55
CA VAL A 464 6.20 -15.30 -9.96
C VAL A 464 7.19 -14.21 -10.38
N GLY A 465 8.31 -14.59 -11.02
CA GLY A 465 9.24 -13.62 -11.61
C GLY A 465 10.04 -12.77 -10.63
N ASN A 466 10.11 -13.14 -9.35
CA ASN A 466 10.83 -12.36 -8.33
C ASN A 466 12.34 -12.62 -8.41
N VAL A 467 13.13 -11.68 -7.90
CA VAL A 467 14.57 -11.81 -7.68
C VAL A 467 14.81 -11.89 -6.17
N LEU A 468 15.45 -12.96 -5.71
CA LEU A 468 15.66 -13.25 -4.28
C LEU A 468 17.14 -13.18 -3.92
N GLY A 469 17.46 -12.54 -2.80
CA GLY A 469 18.82 -12.24 -2.36
C GLY A 469 19.46 -11.08 -3.13
N THR A 470 20.77 -10.91 -3.02
CA THR A 470 21.54 -9.98 -3.86
C THR A 470 22.90 -10.58 -4.25
N ALA A 471 23.51 -10.04 -5.31
CA ALA A 471 24.78 -10.53 -5.86
C ALA A 471 25.97 -10.36 -4.92
N ASP A 472 26.01 -9.23 -4.20
CA ASP A 472 27.17 -8.77 -3.43
C ASP A 472 26.92 -8.82 -1.90
N GLN A 473 25.85 -9.50 -1.47
CA GLN A 473 25.49 -9.50 -0.05
C GLN A 473 26.47 -10.31 0.79
N ASN A 474 26.87 -9.69 1.89
CA ASN A 474 27.47 -10.37 3.02
C ASN A 474 26.36 -11.08 3.83
N PRO A 475 26.38 -12.42 3.96
CA PRO A 475 25.39 -13.16 4.74
C PRO A 475 25.53 -12.92 6.26
N TYR A 476 26.65 -12.37 6.74
CA TYR A 476 26.93 -12.16 8.17
C TYR A 476 25.77 -11.49 8.92
N PRO A 477 25.34 -12.01 10.09
CA PRO A 477 26.03 -12.99 10.92
C PRO A 477 25.87 -14.46 10.47
N SER A 478 24.97 -14.76 9.53
CA SER A 478 24.81 -16.12 8.99
C SER A 478 25.97 -16.52 8.08
N THR A 479 26.18 -17.82 7.90
CA THR A 479 27.31 -18.36 7.13
C THR A 479 27.17 -18.21 5.62
N ARG A 480 25.94 -18.33 5.09
CA ARG A 480 25.64 -18.29 3.65
C ARG A 480 24.14 -18.13 3.39
N TYR A 481 23.79 -17.99 2.11
CA TYR A 481 22.43 -18.14 1.60
C TYR A 481 22.18 -19.56 1.08
N VAL A 482 20.95 -20.05 1.20
CA VAL A 482 20.48 -21.30 0.58
C VAL A 482 19.12 -21.08 -0.09
N TYR A 483 18.79 -21.95 -1.04
CA TYR A 483 17.50 -21.89 -1.73
C TYR A 483 16.32 -22.07 -0.75
N ASP A 484 16.16 -23.28 -0.20
CA ASP A 484 15.13 -23.57 0.81
C ASP A 484 15.76 -23.69 2.21
N ALA A 485 15.26 -22.93 3.18
CA ALA A 485 15.51 -23.16 4.61
C ALA A 485 14.46 -24.16 5.13
N LEU A 486 14.76 -25.45 4.95
CA LEU A 486 13.87 -26.56 5.32
C LEU A 486 13.84 -26.79 6.83
N PHE A 487 12.78 -27.46 7.30
CA PHE A 487 12.70 -28.00 8.66
C PHE A 487 13.81 -29.05 8.90
N PRO A 488 14.44 -29.11 10.10
CA PRO A 488 14.21 -28.28 11.29
C PRO A 488 14.63 -26.82 11.10
N TRP A 489 13.81 -25.89 11.60
CA TRP A 489 14.00 -24.47 11.36
C TRP A 489 15.27 -23.93 12.04
N THR A 490 16.16 -23.31 11.27
CA THR A 490 17.37 -22.64 11.77
C THR A 490 17.51 -21.24 11.16
N ASP A 491 18.18 -20.33 11.88
CA ASP A 491 18.45 -18.96 11.41
C ASP A 491 19.77 -18.83 10.60
N ASP A 492 20.55 -19.90 10.55
CA ASP A 492 21.74 -20.02 9.70
C ASP A 492 21.70 -21.39 9.01
N PRO A 493 21.74 -21.45 7.66
CA PRO A 493 21.87 -20.34 6.69
C PRO A 493 20.59 -19.54 6.42
N ILE A 494 20.72 -18.37 5.75
CA ILE A 494 19.58 -17.55 5.32
C ILE A 494 18.88 -18.22 4.13
N GLY A 495 17.59 -18.54 4.27
CA GLY A 495 16.78 -19.12 3.20
C GLY A 495 16.22 -18.07 2.24
N MET A 496 16.19 -18.39 0.94
CA MET A 496 15.32 -17.66 0.01
C MET A 496 13.85 -17.96 0.32
N TRP A 497 13.57 -19.18 0.78
CA TRP A 497 12.23 -19.64 1.15
C TRP A 497 12.21 -20.25 2.56
N ARG A 498 11.23 -19.86 3.37
CA ARG A 498 10.85 -20.51 4.63
C ARG A 498 9.32 -20.65 4.68
N LEU A 499 8.80 -21.80 4.29
CA LEU A 499 7.36 -21.99 4.03
C LEU A 499 6.72 -22.93 5.05
N GLY A 500 5.62 -22.48 5.66
CA GLY A 500 4.80 -23.26 6.58
C GLY A 500 5.35 -23.36 8.00
N TYR A 501 6.21 -22.43 8.42
CA TYR A 501 6.73 -22.45 9.79
C TYR A 501 5.65 -22.01 10.80
N ASN A 502 5.77 -22.46 12.05
CA ASN A 502 4.88 -22.01 13.12
C ASN A 502 5.67 -21.11 14.09
N PRO A 503 5.38 -19.80 14.17
CA PRO A 503 6.10 -18.90 15.07
C PRO A 503 5.81 -19.16 16.56
N GLU A 504 4.73 -19.87 16.90
CA GLU A 504 4.40 -20.30 18.26
C GLU A 504 4.99 -21.69 18.61
N ASP A 505 5.38 -22.47 17.60
CA ASP A 505 5.99 -23.80 17.76
C ASP A 505 7.06 -24.08 16.69
N TRP A 506 8.29 -23.63 16.95
CA TRP A 506 9.44 -23.85 16.06
C TRP A 506 9.90 -25.33 15.98
N ALA A 507 9.28 -26.25 16.73
CA ALA A 507 9.50 -27.69 16.57
C ALA A 507 8.47 -28.33 15.62
N ALA A 508 7.43 -27.61 15.20
CA ALA A 508 6.42 -28.11 14.28
C ALA A 508 6.99 -28.28 12.85
N PRO A 509 6.64 -29.39 12.16
CA PRO A 509 6.96 -29.55 10.76
C PRO A 509 6.23 -28.51 9.89
N PRO A 510 6.65 -28.30 8.62
CA PRO A 510 6.00 -27.36 7.72
C PRO A 510 4.52 -27.66 7.53
N ASP A 511 3.67 -26.64 7.58
CA ASP A 511 2.24 -26.77 7.27
C ASP A 511 2.06 -27.26 5.81
N PRO A 512 1.44 -28.43 5.59
CA PRO A 512 1.20 -28.97 4.25
C PRO A 512 0.24 -28.11 3.43
N ASN A 513 -0.64 -27.32 4.06
CA ASN A 513 -1.52 -26.40 3.33
C ASN A 513 -0.76 -25.24 2.71
N VAL A 514 0.30 -24.77 3.36
CA VAL A 514 1.18 -23.74 2.82
C VAL A 514 2.03 -24.35 1.71
N THR A 515 2.84 -25.35 2.05
CA THR A 515 3.81 -25.94 1.12
C THR A 515 3.16 -26.61 -0.10
N GLY A 516 1.97 -27.20 0.07
CA GLY A 516 1.22 -27.85 -1.01
C GLY A 516 0.42 -26.91 -1.91
N THR A 517 0.20 -25.64 -1.52
CA THR A 517 -0.58 -24.70 -2.33
C THR A 517 0.23 -23.55 -2.91
N VAL A 518 1.45 -23.29 -2.45
CA VAL A 518 2.31 -22.23 -3.00
C VAL A 518 2.71 -22.53 -4.46
N ILE A 519 2.64 -21.51 -5.31
CA ILE A 519 3.22 -21.53 -6.67
C ILE A 519 4.54 -20.74 -6.67
N ARG A 520 5.59 -21.32 -7.27
CA ARG A 520 6.91 -20.70 -7.46
C ARG A 520 7.32 -20.83 -8.93
N GLU A 521 7.17 -19.77 -9.72
CA GLU A 521 7.44 -19.80 -11.16
C GLU A 521 8.34 -18.65 -11.63
N GLY A 522 9.38 -18.96 -12.39
CA GLY A 522 10.28 -17.97 -12.96
C GLY A 522 11.03 -17.09 -11.96
N ASN A 523 11.17 -17.51 -10.71
CA ASN A 523 11.90 -16.75 -9.69
C ASN A 523 13.41 -17.01 -9.84
N PHE A 524 14.20 -15.94 -9.88
CA PHE A 524 15.65 -16.02 -9.82
C PHE A 524 16.10 -15.87 -8.38
N ASP A 525 17.12 -16.64 -7.97
CA ASP A 525 17.75 -16.44 -6.66
C ASP A 525 19.28 -16.41 -6.77
N TYR A 526 19.90 -15.58 -5.93
CA TYR A 526 21.35 -15.45 -5.88
C TYR A 526 22.05 -16.60 -5.14
N ALA A 527 21.32 -17.42 -4.37
CA ALA A 527 21.91 -18.56 -3.66
C ALA A 527 22.32 -19.69 -4.62
N THR A 528 21.52 -19.95 -5.65
CA THR A 528 21.77 -20.95 -6.69
C THR A 528 22.23 -20.32 -8.01
N LYS A 529 21.98 -19.02 -8.21
CA LYS A 529 22.19 -18.28 -9.46
C LYS A 529 21.38 -18.85 -10.63
N GLN A 530 20.23 -19.43 -10.34
CA GLN A 530 19.34 -20.05 -11.33
C GLN A 530 17.96 -19.39 -11.32
N VAL A 531 17.24 -19.58 -12.42
CA VAL A 531 15.81 -19.28 -12.51
C VAL A 531 15.04 -20.58 -12.31
N HIS A 532 14.18 -20.63 -11.31
CA HIS A 532 13.40 -21.82 -10.96
C HIS A 532 12.02 -21.79 -11.60
N TRP A 533 11.65 -22.88 -12.25
CA TRP A 533 10.36 -23.09 -12.89
C TRP A 533 9.78 -24.43 -12.45
N GLY A 534 8.51 -24.43 -12.06
CA GLY A 534 7.72 -25.64 -11.83
C GLY A 534 7.13 -26.20 -13.14
N THR A 535 6.78 -25.32 -14.08
CA THR A 535 6.07 -25.65 -15.33
C THR A 535 6.86 -25.37 -16.61
N GLY A 536 8.16 -25.07 -16.48
CA GLY A 536 9.08 -24.74 -17.57
C GLY A 536 9.11 -23.24 -17.91
N PRO A 537 10.15 -22.76 -18.63
CA PRO A 537 10.32 -21.33 -18.91
C PRO A 537 9.18 -20.72 -19.74
N GLN A 538 8.71 -19.55 -19.31
CA GLN A 538 7.67 -18.79 -20.01
C GLN A 538 7.99 -17.29 -20.04
N GLN A 539 7.38 -16.58 -20.99
CA GLN A 539 7.47 -15.13 -21.03
C GLN A 539 6.57 -14.53 -19.95
N LEU A 540 7.15 -13.67 -19.13
CA LEU A 540 6.43 -12.92 -18.11
C LEU A 540 5.97 -11.57 -18.67
N PRO A 541 4.70 -11.15 -18.46
CA PRO A 541 4.26 -9.81 -18.84
C PRO A 541 5.05 -8.75 -18.05
N PRO A 542 5.13 -7.51 -18.55
CA PRO A 542 5.83 -6.44 -17.83
C PRO A 542 5.14 -6.05 -16.51
N SER A 543 3.81 -6.21 -16.44
CA SER A 543 2.98 -5.92 -15.26
C SER A 543 1.68 -6.71 -15.31
N LEU A 544 1.05 -6.94 -14.16
CA LEU A 544 -0.28 -7.52 -14.01
C LEU A 544 -1.39 -6.47 -13.82
N TYR A 545 -1.04 -5.19 -13.60
CA TYR A 545 -2.03 -4.10 -13.42
C TYR A 545 -1.80 -2.89 -14.33
N LEU A 546 -0.62 -2.75 -14.94
CA LEU A 546 -0.28 -1.66 -15.86
C LEU A 546 -0.18 -2.16 -17.30
N THR A 547 -0.61 -1.32 -18.23
CA THR A 547 -0.49 -1.56 -19.68
C THR A 547 0.72 -0.86 -20.31
N SER A 548 1.38 0.05 -19.59
CA SER A 548 2.52 0.82 -20.08
C SER A 548 3.45 1.26 -18.96
N LYS A 549 4.70 1.60 -19.31
CA LYS A 549 5.70 2.12 -18.40
C LYS A 549 5.19 3.34 -17.60
N PRO A 550 5.23 3.33 -16.26
CA PRO A 550 4.84 4.49 -15.46
C PRO A 550 5.75 5.69 -15.69
N ALA A 551 5.18 6.89 -15.70
CA ALA A 551 5.92 8.13 -15.91
C ALA A 551 7.05 8.35 -14.89
N PHE A 552 6.87 7.92 -13.64
CA PHE A 552 7.87 8.06 -12.58
C PHE A 552 9.14 7.23 -12.79
N PHE A 553 9.15 6.30 -13.75
CA PHE A 553 10.40 5.64 -14.17
C PHE A 553 11.31 6.56 -14.98
N GLY A 554 10.80 7.62 -15.61
CA GLY A 554 11.60 8.51 -16.46
C GLY A 554 12.40 7.71 -17.50
N ASN A 555 13.72 7.85 -17.49
CA ASN A 555 14.62 7.10 -18.38
C ASN A 555 15.01 5.71 -17.87
N ASN A 556 14.69 5.34 -16.63
CA ASN A 556 15.03 4.03 -16.07
C ASN A 556 14.29 2.90 -16.81
N PRO A 557 14.90 1.71 -17.00
CA PRO A 557 14.21 0.56 -17.58
C PRO A 557 12.95 0.15 -16.82
N TRP A 558 11.93 -0.30 -17.55
CA TRP A 558 10.71 -0.90 -17.00
C TRP A 558 10.32 -2.16 -17.79
N PRO A 559 10.00 -3.29 -17.12
CA PRO A 559 10.06 -3.49 -15.67
C PRO A 559 11.51 -3.46 -15.15
N TRP A 560 11.72 -3.02 -13.91
CA TRP A 560 13.07 -2.96 -13.33
C TRP A 560 13.55 -4.30 -12.79
N VAL A 561 12.63 -5.21 -12.44
CA VAL A 561 12.92 -6.60 -12.09
C VAL A 561 12.64 -7.49 -13.29
N ASP A 562 13.68 -8.14 -13.78
CA ASP A 562 13.61 -9.17 -14.81
C ASP A 562 14.38 -10.43 -14.39
N ALA A 563 13.72 -11.29 -13.63
CA ALA A 563 14.30 -12.55 -13.16
C ALA A 563 14.79 -13.45 -14.31
N THR A 564 14.22 -13.33 -15.50
CA THR A 564 14.55 -14.18 -16.66
C THR A 564 15.65 -13.60 -17.55
N GLY A 565 15.81 -12.28 -17.55
CA GLY A 565 16.80 -11.57 -18.37
C GLY A 565 18.23 -11.71 -17.88
N THR A 566 19.19 -11.29 -18.70
CA THR A 566 20.62 -11.28 -18.31
C THR A 566 20.89 -10.29 -17.17
N VAL A 567 20.20 -9.15 -17.18
CA VAL A 567 20.23 -8.16 -16.09
C VAL A 567 18.99 -8.36 -15.24
N LYS A 568 19.18 -8.76 -13.97
CA LYS A 568 18.08 -9.09 -13.06
C LYS A 568 17.36 -7.87 -12.50
N LEU A 569 18.14 -6.84 -12.21
CA LEU A 569 17.69 -5.63 -11.52
C LEU A 569 18.23 -4.40 -12.26
N SER A 570 17.35 -3.45 -12.51
CA SER A 570 17.66 -2.09 -12.96
C SER A 570 17.37 -1.09 -11.81
N THR A 571 17.32 0.21 -12.09
CA THR A 571 17.02 1.20 -11.05
C THR A 571 15.53 1.24 -10.72
N LEU A 572 15.18 0.96 -9.45
CA LEU A 572 13.88 1.31 -8.88
C LEU A 572 13.87 2.81 -8.50
N PRO A 573 12.98 3.65 -9.06
CA PRO A 573 12.97 5.09 -8.75
C PRO A 573 12.78 5.42 -7.27
N ALA A 574 11.94 4.68 -6.55
CA ALA A 574 11.75 4.87 -5.12
C ALA A 574 13.04 4.63 -4.32
N ARG A 575 13.78 3.57 -4.64
CA ARG A 575 15.09 3.29 -4.05
C ARG A 575 16.11 4.39 -4.37
N ALA A 576 16.20 4.82 -5.63
CA ALA A 576 17.12 5.89 -6.03
C ALA A 576 16.84 7.20 -5.28
N ARG A 577 15.56 7.54 -5.05
CA ARG A 577 15.19 8.70 -4.21
C ARG A 577 15.66 8.50 -2.77
N PHE A 578 15.45 7.31 -2.18
CA PHE A 578 15.91 7.03 -0.83
C PHE A 578 17.42 7.20 -0.68
N ASP A 579 18.21 6.60 -1.58
CA ASP A 579 19.68 6.69 -1.52
C ASP A 579 20.17 8.13 -1.73
N SER A 580 19.46 8.97 -2.50
CA SER A 580 19.79 10.40 -2.62
C SER A 580 19.56 11.20 -1.34
N MET A 581 18.66 10.73 -0.46
CA MET A 581 18.41 11.33 0.85
C MET A 581 19.35 10.77 1.94
N HIS A 582 19.92 9.58 1.70
CA HIS A 582 20.80 8.85 2.62
C HIS A 582 22.08 8.39 1.88
N PRO A 583 22.98 9.32 1.52
CA PRO A 583 24.16 9.04 0.70
C PRO A 583 25.24 8.19 1.39
#